data_AF-A0A7Y2NAQ2-F1
#
_entry.id   AF-A0A7Y2NAQ2-F1
#
_cell.length_a   1.000
_cell.length_b   1.000
_cell.length_c   1.000
_cell.angle_alpha   90.00
_cell.angle_beta   90.00
_cell.angle_gamma   90.00
#
_symmetry.space_group_name_H-M   'P 1'
#
loop_
_entity.id
_entity.type
_entity.pdbx_description
1 polymer ?
#
loop_
_entity_poly.entity_id
_entity_poly.type
_entity_poly.pdbx_seq_one_letter_code
_entity_poly.pdbx_strand_id
1 'polypeptide(L)'
;GATGNGALTEVAKEDGAYCIGVDTDQWETVPEAQPCLITSAMKLIDTGVTELVAQAADGTIEPGNFIGDVGLASYHDFESDVPDDVKSTVDEITADLLSGSLETGYNPG
;
A
#
# COMPACT_ATOMS: atom_id res chain seq x y z
N GLY A 1 3.24 -11.37 5.60
CA GLY A 1 4.34 -10.67 6.26
C GLY A 1 5.69 -11.31 5.99
N ALA A 2 6.11 -12.31 6.78
CA ALA A 2 7.53 -12.69 6.89
C ALA A 2 8.28 -13.01 5.57
N THR A 3 7.66 -13.69 4.59
CA THR A 3 8.32 -13.97 3.30
C THR A 3 8.63 -12.69 2.52
N GLY A 4 7.69 -11.75 2.47
CA GLY A 4 7.89 -10.45 1.81
C GLY A 4 8.94 -9.63 2.54
N ASN A 5 8.87 -9.57 3.87
CA ASN A 5 9.88 -8.88 4.68
C ASN A 5 11.29 -9.45 4.42
N GLY A 6 11.43 -10.78 4.36
CA GLY A 6 12.70 -11.41 4.02
C GLY A 6 13.22 -11.02 2.63
N ALA A 7 12.33 -10.88 1.64
CA ALA A 7 12.72 -10.38 0.32
C ALA A 7 13.17 -8.91 0.36
N LEU A 8 12.45 -8.05 1.08
CA LEU A 8 12.82 -6.64 1.26
C LEU A 8 14.19 -6.50 1.95
N THR A 9 14.41 -7.22 3.05
CA THR A 9 15.68 -7.22 3.77
C THR A 9 16.83 -7.77 2.93
N GLU A 10 16.57 -8.71 2.00
CA GLU A 10 17.61 -9.19 1.09
C GLU A 10 17.96 -8.15 0.03
N VAL A 11 16.97 -7.49 -0.56
CA VAL A 11 17.20 -6.40 -1.53
C VAL A 11 17.93 -5.23 -0.90
N ALA A 12 17.64 -4.90 0.36
CA ALA A 12 18.31 -3.83 1.09
C ALA A 12 19.81 -4.04 1.31
N LYS A 13 20.36 -5.23 1.01
CA LYS A 13 21.80 -5.51 1.04
C LYS A 13 22.51 -5.21 -0.28
N GLU A 14 21.76 -4.96 -1.35
CA GLU A 14 22.29 -4.63 -2.67
C GLU A 14 22.25 -3.11 -2.88
N ASP A 15 23.42 -2.50 -2.98
CA ASP A 15 23.55 -1.06 -3.16
C ASP A 15 22.88 -0.59 -4.46
N GLY A 16 22.01 0.41 -4.36
CA GLY A 16 21.30 1.00 -5.51
C GLY A 16 20.09 0.19 -5.99
N ALA A 17 19.73 -0.90 -5.31
CA ALA A 17 18.48 -1.60 -5.56
C ALA A 17 17.32 -0.94 -4.80
N TYR A 18 16.15 -0.92 -5.44
CA TYR A 18 14.93 -0.37 -4.87
C TYR A 18 13.88 -1.46 -4.65
N CYS A 19 13.04 -1.26 -3.64
CA CYS A 19 11.98 -2.17 -3.26
C CYS A 19 10.69 -1.40 -2.89
N ILE A 20 9.55 -2.07 -3.01
CA ILE A 20 8.22 -1.55 -2.67
C ILE A 20 7.58 -2.51 -1.67
N GLY A 21 7.12 -1.97 -0.56
CA GLY A 21 6.42 -2.71 0.49
C GLY A 21 4.94 -2.92 0.17
N VAL A 22 4.26 -3.68 1.02
CA VAL A 22 2.83 -3.98 0.89
C VAL A 22 2.13 -4.02 2.24
N ASP A 23 0.79 -4.03 2.20
CA ASP A 23 -0.15 -4.19 3.32
C ASP A 23 -0.20 -2.97 4.26
N THR A 24 0.93 -2.53 4.80
CA THR A 24 1.07 -1.36 5.69
C THR A 24 2.28 -0.54 5.24
N ASP A 25 2.53 0.60 5.88
CA ASP A 25 3.79 1.30 5.67
C ASP A 25 4.94 0.47 6.26
N GLN A 26 5.64 -0.25 5.40
CA GLN A 26 6.72 -1.13 5.82
C GLN A 26 7.99 -0.37 6.22
N TRP A 27 8.03 0.94 6.00
CA TRP A 27 9.07 1.82 6.53
C TRP A 27 9.08 1.80 8.07
N GLU A 28 7.89 1.81 8.67
CA GLU A 28 7.70 1.84 10.12
C GLU A 28 7.77 0.45 10.77
N THR A 29 7.58 -0.62 9.97
CA THR A 29 7.43 -1.99 10.49
C THR A 29 8.54 -2.95 10.08
N VAL A 30 9.37 -2.59 9.09
CA VAL A 30 10.51 -3.37 8.59
C VAL A 30 11.71 -2.41 8.41
N PRO A 31 12.29 -1.88 9.49
CA PRO A 31 13.36 -0.89 9.40
C PRO A 31 14.59 -1.40 8.64
N GLU A 32 14.83 -2.71 8.61
CA GLU A 32 15.92 -3.33 7.85
C GLU A 32 15.77 -3.15 6.33
N ALA A 33 14.58 -2.82 5.84
CA ALA A 33 14.29 -2.58 4.42
C ALA A 33 14.45 -1.11 4.01
N GLN A 34 14.54 -0.16 4.96
CA GLN A 34 14.62 1.28 4.67
C GLN A 34 15.68 1.64 3.60
N PRO A 35 16.86 1.01 3.53
CA PRO A 35 17.84 1.31 2.48
C PRO A 35 17.38 1.08 1.03
N CYS A 36 16.33 0.30 0.79
CA CYS A 36 15.74 0.12 -0.55
C CYS A 36 14.29 0.60 -0.67
N LEU A 37 13.60 0.83 0.44
CA LEU A 37 12.14 0.90 0.48
C LEU A 37 11.63 2.28 0.05
N ILE A 38 11.35 2.42 -1.24
CA ILE A 38 10.85 3.67 -1.82
C ILE A 38 9.47 4.01 -1.26
N THR A 39 8.55 3.06 -1.17
CA THR A 39 7.17 3.27 -0.70
C THR A 39 6.52 1.93 -0.38
N SER A 40 5.26 1.93 0.06
CA SER A 40 4.44 0.72 0.28
C SER A 40 3.04 0.85 -0.34
N ALA A 41 2.60 -0.18 -1.06
CA ALA A 41 1.22 -0.32 -1.52
C ALA A 41 0.35 -0.89 -0.38
N MET A 42 -0.37 -0.01 0.31
CA MET A 42 -1.09 -0.32 1.54
C MET A 42 -2.49 -0.88 1.28
N LYS A 43 -2.90 -1.80 2.16
CA LYS A 43 -4.28 -2.28 2.27
C LYS A 43 -4.79 -1.77 3.61
N LEU A 44 -5.78 -0.89 3.63
CA LEU A 44 -6.27 -0.23 4.84
C LEU A 44 -7.23 -1.15 5.62
N ILE A 45 -6.74 -2.36 5.91
CA ILE A 45 -7.48 -3.43 6.58
C ILE A 45 -7.81 -3.03 8.02
N ASP A 46 -6.93 -2.28 8.68
CA ASP A 46 -7.15 -1.79 10.03
C ASP A 46 -8.42 -0.92 10.10
N THR A 47 -8.51 0.08 9.24
CA THR A 47 -9.67 0.99 9.15
C THR A 47 -10.92 0.21 8.77
N GLY A 48 -10.85 -0.61 7.71
CA GLY A 48 -11.99 -1.40 7.26
C GLY A 48 -12.51 -2.38 8.33
N VAL A 49 -11.63 -3.08 9.05
CA VAL A 49 -12.04 -4.00 10.12
C VAL A 49 -12.59 -3.23 11.32
N THR A 50 -11.97 -2.11 11.70
CA THR A 50 -12.48 -1.27 12.80
C THR A 50 -13.90 -0.78 12.53
N GLU A 51 -14.19 -0.32 11.31
CA GLU A 51 -15.53 0.11 10.92
C GLU A 51 -16.54 -1.03 10.95
N LEU A 52 -16.19 -2.21 10.43
CA LEU A 52 -17.09 -3.37 10.43
C LEU A 52 -17.38 -3.87 11.85
N VAL A 53 -16.37 -3.88 12.73
CA VAL A 53 -16.56 -4.24 14.14
C VAL A 53 -17.47 -3.23 14.84
N ALA A 54 -17.32 -1.92 14.56
CA ALA A 54 -18.19 -0.90 15.11
C ALA A 54 -19.65 -1.10 14.65
N GLN A 55 -19.87 -1.32 13.35
CA GLN A 55 -21.21 -1.61 12.81
C GLN A 55 -21.83 -2.87 13.43
N ALA A 56 -21.02 -3.91 13.66
CA ALA A 56 -21.49 -5.13 14.30
C ALA A 56 -21.90 -4.89 15.76
N ALA A 57 -21.11 -4.10 16.49
CA ALA A 57 -21.41 -3.73 17.87
C ALA A 57 -22.69 -2.88 17.99
N ASP A 58 -22.93 -1.99 17.02
CA ASP A 58 -24.12 -1.15 16.94
C ASP A 58 -25.34 -1.89 16.36
N GLY A 59 -25.16 -3.12 15.87
CA GLY A 59 -26.21 -3.94 15.27
C GLY A 59 -26.64 -3.46 13.88
N THR A 60 -25.81 -2.68 13.19
CA THR A 60 -26.08 -2.11 11.86
C THR A 60 -25.28 -2.78 10.74
N ILE A 61 -24.50 -3.82 11.03
CA ILE A 61 -23.73 -4.52 10.01
C ILE A 61 -24.66 -5.30 9.07
N GLU A 62 -24.51 -5.06 7.77
CA GLU A 62 -25.23 -5.80 6.73
C GLU A 62 -24.48 -7.08 6.33
N PRO A 63 -25.18 -8.17 5.94
CA PRO A 63 -24.51 -9.36 5.43
C PRO A 63 -23.98 -9.12 4.02
N GLY A 64 -22.75 -9.56 3.74
CA GLY A 64 -22.19 -9.50 2.39
C GLY A 64 -20.68 -9.37 2.35
N ASN A 65 -20.18 -9.07 1.16
CA ASN A 65 -18.78 -8.74 0.93
C ASN A 65 -18.60 -7.22 1.05
N PHE A 66 -17.51 -6.81 1.69
CA PHE A 66 -17.12 -5.42 1.82
C PHE A 66 -15.86 -5.17 1.00
N ILE A 67 -15.86 -4.07 0.25
CA ILE A 67 -14.68 -3.58 -0.45
C ILE A 67 -14.00 -2.59 0.48
N GLY A 68 -12.75 -2.86 0.83
CA GLY A 68 -11.93 -1.98 1.67
C GLY A 68 -11.05 -1.05 0.84
N ASP A 69 -10.52 -0.04 1.51
CA ASP A 69 -9.68 0.97 0.89
C ASP A 69 -8.22 0.54 0.75
N VAL A 70 -7.52 1.23 -0.14
CA VAL A 70 -6.08 1.08 -0.40
C VAL A 70 -5.39 2.42 -0.27
N GLY A 71 -4.06 2.40 -0.14
CA GLY A 71 -3.27 3.62 -0.07
C GLY A 71 -1.85 3.44 -0.59
N LEU A 72 -1.15 4.54 -0.74
CA LEU A 72 0.27 4.58 -1.05
C LEU A 72 0.99 5.31 0.08
N ALA A 73 2.05 4.70 0.63
CA ALA A 73 2.86 5.37 1.63
C ALA A 73 3.69 6.51 1.01
N SER A 74 4.25 7.39 1.84
CA SER A 74 5.15 8.43 1.35
C SER A 74 6.41 7.83 0.69
N TYR A 75 7.17 8.65 -0.05
CA TYR A 75 8.44 8.20 -0.59
C TYR A 75 9.58 8.22 0.45
N HIS A 76 9.29 8.66 1.69
CA HIS A 76 10.22 8.70 2.82
C HIS A 76 11.55 9.38 2.46
N ASP A 77 12.67 8.74 2.75
CA ASP A 77 14.00 9.28 2.44
C ASP A 77 14.29 9.37 0.92
N PHE A 78 13.51 8.68 0.09
CA PHE A 78 13.63 8.69 -1.37
C PHE A 78 12.79 9.79 -2.05
N GLU A 79 12.13 10.67 -1.28
CA GLU A 79 11.29 11.73 -1.83
C GLU A 79 12.02 12.60 -2.87
N SER A 80 13.31 12.88 -2.67
CA SER A 80 14.11 13.63 -3.67
C SER A 80 14.62 12.78 -4.83
N ASP A 81 14.64 11.46 -4.68
CA ASP A 81 15.16 10.53 -5.68
C ASP A 81 14.09 10.12 -6.70
N VAL A 82 12.82 10.17 -6.31
CA VAL A 82 11.69 9.91 -7.22
C VAL A 82 11.46 11.15 -8.10
N PRO A 83 11.53 11.02 -9.44
CA PRO A 83 11.26 12.14 -10.35
C PRO A 83 9.82 12.67 -10.25
N ASP A 84 9.63 13.98 -10.40
CA ASP A 84 8.31 14.62 -10.29
C ASP A 84 7.30 14.12 -11.33
N ASP A 85 7.75 13.72 -12.53
CA ASP A 85 6.89 13.14 -13.55
C ASP A 85 6.40 11.74 -13.16
N VAL A 86 7.23 10.95 -12.46
CA VAL A 86 6.83 9.67 -11.87
C VAL A 86 5.78 9.88 -10.78
N LYS A 87 6.01 10.82 -9.86
CA LYS A 87 5.02 11.15 -8.79
C LYS A 87 3.68 11.58 -9.39
N SER A 88 3.73 12.50 -10.36
CA SER A 88 2.54 13.00 -11.05
C SER A 88 1.78 11.87 -11.75
N THR A 89 2.49 10.95 -12.40
CA THR A 89 1.90 9.78 -13.07
C THR A 89 1.22 8.85 -12.05
N VAL A 90 1.86 8.61 -10.91
CA VAL A 90 1.29 7.78 -9.84
C VAL A 90 0.03 8.45 -9.26
N ASP A 91 0.07 9.75 -8.99
CA ASP A 91 -1.08 10.51 -8.48
C ASP A 91 -2.27 10.47 -9.45
N GLU A 92 -2.02 10.66 -10.75
CA GLU A 92 -3.04 10.56 -11.80
C GLU A 92 -3.66 9.17 -11.86
N ILE A 93 -2.82 8.12 -11.91
CA ILE A 93 -3.29 6.73 -11.94
C ILE A 93 -4.10 6.41 -10.67
N THR A 94 -3.65 6.85 -9.50
CA THR A 94 -4.39 6.64 -8.25
C THR A 94 -5.75 7.32 -8.28
N ALA A 95 -5.83 8.56 -8.74
CA ALA A 95 -7.10 9.27 -8.88
C ALA A 95 -8.04 8.59 -9.89
N ASP A 96 -7.51 8.13 -11.02
CA ASP A 96 -8.28 7.44 -12.05
C ASP A 96 -8.80 6.07 -11.59
N LEU A 97 -7.99 5.31 -10.84
CA LEU A 97 -8.41 4.05 -10.23
C LEU A 97 -9.50 4.25 -9.19
N LEU A 98 -9.36 5.26 -8.32
CA LEU A 98 -10.33 5.55 -7.25
C LEU A 98 -11.65 6.11 -7.81
N SER A 99 -11.59 6.85 -8.91
CA SER A 99 -12.80 7.35 -9.60
C SER A 99 -13.47 6.30 -10.49
N GLY A 100 -12.79 5.18 -10.77
CA GLY A 100 -13.24 4.16 -11.72
C GLY A 100 -13.06 4.53 -13.19
N SER A 101 -12.33 5.62 -13.47
CA SER A 101 -11.99 6.04 -14.86
C SER A 101 -10.94 5.12 -15.49
N LEU A 102 -10.12 4.49 -14.66
CA LEU A 102 -9.16 3.47 -15.05
C LEU A 102 -9.52 2.14 -14.38
N GLU A 103 -9.56 1.07 -15.18
CA GLU A 103 -9.73 -0.30 -14.69
C GLU A 103 -8.37 -1.00 -14.62
N THR A 104 -8.17 -1.81 -13.57
CA THR A 104 -6.95 -2.62 -13.43
C THR A 104 -6.90 -3.81 -14.39
N GLY A 105 -8.01 -4.12 -15.07
CA GLY A 105 -8.18 -5.35 -15.85
C GLY A 105 -8.27 -6.62 -14.99
N TYR A 106 -8.25 -6.50 -13.66
CA TYR A 106 -8.44 -7.61 -12.74
C TYR A 106 -9.90 -8.06 -12.72
N ASN A 107 -10.13 -9.34 -13.03
CA ASN A 107 -11.43 -9.98 -12.87
C ASN A 107 -11.36 -10.93 -11.66
N PRO A 108 -12.11 -10.67 -10.58
CA PRO A 108 -12.09 -11.52 -9.38
C PRO A 108 -12.71 -12.92 -9.57
N GLY A 109 -13.32 -13.20 -10.74
CA GLY A 109 -13.97 -14.48 -11.06
C GLY A 109 -15.46 -14.47 -10.81
#